data_AF-A0A4U3JZZ1-F1
#
_entry.id   AF-A0A4U3JZZ1-F1
#
_cell.length_a   1.000
_cell.length_b   1.000
_cell.length_c   1.000
_cell.angle_alpha   90.00
_cell.angle_beta   90.00
_cell.angle_gamma   90.00
#
_symmetry.space_group_name_H-M   'P 1'
#
loop_
_entity.id
_entity.type
_entity.pdbx_description
1 polymer ?
#
loop_
_entity_poly.entity_id
_entity_poly.type
_entity_poly.pdbx_seq_one_letter_code
_entity_poly.pdbx_strand_id
1 'polypeptide(L)'
;NAPDNQHIALKIGDATDWLTISPETLQQLHRQLNLKTGLFVAEMILKDAHNQQIKLTTKKIANMAQPNDYHLQYTFEPLNFSAPITLKTVTDGSVYNYNVARYRNLTAKHFQVTALNAQENKTVIEVCTNQSNLSVRETALITGDFFEKEAIMIQEEAEKIAQVVTVMALQGTRYTLEKQVFVQASHAEQSWQVPFTPK
;
A
#
# COMPACT_ATOMS: atom_id res chain seq x y z
N ASN A 1 -7.95 14.11 -1.95
CA ASN A 1 -7.27 12.82 -1.73
C ASN A 1 -8.28 11.84 -1.17
N ALA A 2 -8.54 10.71 -1.83
CA ALA A 2 -9.23 9.60 -1.17
C ALA A 2 -8.29 8.95 -0.12
N PRO A 3 -8.76 8.00 0.71
CA PRO A 3 -7.87 7.20 1.57
C PRO A 3 -6.65 6.64 0.82
N ASP A 4 -5.55 6.43 1.54
CA ASP A 4 -4.35 5.82 0.97
C ASP A 4 -4.31 4.32 1.25
N ASN A 5 -4.50 3.53 0.19
CA ASN A 5 -4.36 2.08 0.21
C ASN A 5 -3.08 1.60 -0.51
N GLN A 6 -2.13 2.47 -0.81
CA GLN A 6 -0.89 2.13 -1.51
C GLN A 6 0.33 1.94 -0.60
N HIS A 7 0.21 2.28 0.68
CA HIS A 7 1.34 2.23 1.61
C HIS A 7 1.82 0.79 1.83
N ILE A 8 3.12 0.56 1.58
CA ILE A 8 3.85 -0.67 1.87
C ILE A 8 5.22 -0.28 2.44
N ALA A 9 5.58 -0.85 3.58
CA ALA A 9 6.84 -0.61 4.27
C ALA A 9 7.45 -1.94 4.73
N LEU A 10 8.78 -1.97 4.81
CA LEU A 10 9.55 -3.16 5.19
C LEU A 10 10.54 -2.80 6.30
N LYS A 11 10.77 -3.72 7.23
CA LYS A 11 11.89 -3.66 8.19
C LYS A 11 12.69 -4.98 8.15
N ILE A 12 13.98 -4.87 8.44
CA ILE A 12 14.94 -5.99 8.42
C ILE A 12 15.31 -6.35 9.87
N GLY A 13 15.24 -7.64 10.20
CA GLY A 13 15.53 -8.17 11.53
C GLY A 13 14.69 -7.51 12.63
N ASP A 14 15.35 -7.20 13.74
CA ASP A 14 14.75 -6.57 14.92
C ASP A 14 14.81 -5.03 14.88
N ALA A 15 15.03 -4.43 13.70
CA ALA A 15 15.04 -2.98 13.56
C ALA A 15 13.74 -2.36 14.09
N THR A 16 13.87 -1.27 14.85
CA THR A 16 12.74 -0.49 15.37
C THR A 16 12.07 0.31 14.27
N ASP A 17 12.87 0.84 13.34
CA ASP A 17 12.43 1.72 12.28
C ASP A 17 12.15 0.96 10.98
N TRP A 18 11.17 1.45 10.24
CA TRP A 18 10.90 1.01 8.87
C TRP A 18 11.99 1.53 7.94
N LEU A 19 12.35 0.73 6.93
CA LEU A 19 13.31 1.14 5.93
C LEU A 19 12.74 2.32 5.13
N THR A 20 13.44 3.45 5.18
CA THR A 20 13.04 4.69 4.50
C THR A 20 13.98 4.99 3.34
N ILE A 21 13.50 5.74 2.35
CA ILE A 21 14.31 6.24 1.25
C ILE A 21 14.93 7.57 1.70
N SER A 22 16.25 7.60 1.86
CA SER A 22 17.03 8.79 2.19
C SER A 22 18.36 8.76 1.41
N PRO A 23 19.11 9.87 1.38
CA PRO A 23 20.45 9.86 0.78
C PRO A 23 21.36 8.76 1.35
N GLU A 24 21.17 8.38 2.60
CA GLU A 24 22.06 7.45 3.29
C GLU A 24 21.69 5.98 3.07
N THR A 25 20.40 5.70 2.84
CA THR A 25 19.91 4.36 2.56
C THR A 25 19.90 4.04 1.07
N LEU A 26 19.71 5.03 0.20
CA LEU A 26 19.52 4.80 -1.24
C LEU A 26 20.84 4.55 -1.98
N GLN A 27 20.99 3.37 -2.58
CA GLN A 27 22.16 3.02 -3.40
C GLN A 27 21.88 3.16 -4.90
N GLN A 28 20.68 2.77 -5.33
CA GLN A 28 20.27 2.86 -6.73
C GLN A 28 18.76 3.11 -6.80
N LEU A 29 18.32 3.92 -7.76
CA LEU A 29 16.91 4.11 -8.10
C LEU A 29 16.73 4.21 -9.61
N HIS A 30 15.86 3.37 -10.16
CA HIS A 30 15.39 3.47 -11.54
C HIS A 30 13.86 3.46 -11.53
N ARG A 31 13.25 4.40 -12.27
CA ARG A 31 11.79 4.53 -12.38
C ARG A 31 11.41 4.67 -13.83
N GLN A 32 10.41 3.92 -14.24
CA GLN A 32 9.88 3.94 -15.60
C GLN A 32 8.35 3.93 -15.58
N LEU A 33 7.76 4.68 -16.50
CA LEU A 33 6.34 4.59 -16.82
C LEU A 33 6.22 4.15 -18.28
N ASN A 34 5.66 2.98 -18.50
CA ASN A 34 5.37 2.53 -19.85
C ASN A 34 4.12 3.25 -20.35
N LEU A 35 4.28 4.24 -21.24
CA LEU A 35 3.16 5.03 -21.77
C LEU A 35 2.19 4.24 -22.65
N LYS A 36 2.61 3.08 -23.17
CA LYS A 36 1.73 2.20 -23.95
C LYS A 36 0.79 1.37 -23.07
N THR A 37 1.25 0.95 -21.89
CA THR A 37 0.49 0.06 -21.00
C THR A 37 -0.02 0.73 -19.73
N GLY A 38 0.50 1.90 -19.37
CA GLY A 38 0.23 2.58 -18.10
C GLY A 38 0.95 1.96 -16.89
N LEU A 39 1.81 0.96 -17.09
CA LEU A 39 2.53 0.29 -16.00
C LEU A 39 3.66 1.19 -15.47
N PHE A 40 3.56 1.56 -14.20
CA PHE A 40 4.67 2.18 -13.47
C PHE A 40 5.52 1.09 -12.82
N VAL A 41 6.85 1.20 -12.96
CA VAL A 41 7.82 0.33 -12.28
C VAL A 41 8.89 1.18 -11.61
N ALA A 42 9.17 0.89 -10.33
CA ALA A 42 10.28 1.44 -9.60
C ALA A 42 11.17 0.29 -9.08
N GLU A 43 12.44 0.32 -9.44
CA GLU A 43 13.46 -0.58 -8.91
C GLU A 43 14.45 0.23 -8.08
N MET A 44 14.74 -0.23 -6.88
CA MET A 44 15.71 0.41 -6.00
C MET A 44 16.55 -0.60 -5.24
N ILE A 45 17.77 -0.21 -4.90
CA ILE A 45 18.59 -0.91 -3.92
C ILE A 45 18.73 0.00 -2.72
N LEU A 46 18.28 -0.47 -1.56
CA LEU A 46 18.41 0.21 -0.28
C LEU A 46 19.40 -0.55 0.60
N LYS A 47 20.07 0.18 1.49
CA LYS A 47 20.84 -0.40 2.59
C LYS A 47 20.35 0.09 3.94
N ASP A 48 20.49 -0.75 4.96
CA ASP A 48 20.29 -0.35 6.36
C ASP A 48 21.60 0.17 7.00
N ALA A 49 21.55 0.47 8.30
CA ALA A 49 22.71 0.91 9.08
C ALA A 49 23.82 -0.16 9.22
N HIS A 50 23.51 -1.43 8.97
CA HIS A 50 24.44 -2.56 9.01
C HIS A 50 24.99 -2.92 7.61
N ASN A 51 24.73 -2.09 6.59
CA ASN A 51 25.07 -2.33 5.19
C ASN A 51 24.42 -3.59 4.59
N GLN A 52 23.31 -4.05 5.16
CA GLN A 52 22.46 -5.08 4.57
C GLN A 52 21.72 -4.46 3.38
N GLN A 53 21.95 -4.97 2.18
CA GLN A 53 21.40 -4.44 0.94
C GLN A 53 20.21 -5.26 0.48
N ILE A 54 19.12 -4.58 0.14
CA ILE A 54 17.89 -5.19 -0.35
C ILE A 54 17.47 -4.53 -1.67
N LYS A 55 17.17 -5.35 -2.68
CA LYS A 55 16.54 -4.87 -3.91
C LYS A 55 15.03 -4.86 -3.70
N LEU A 56 14.40 -3.74 -4.02
CA LEU A 56 12.95 -3.59 -4.03
C LEU A 56 12.50 -3.31 -5.45
N THR A 57 11.47 -4.02 -5.90
CA THR A 57 10.79 -3.79 -7.18
C THR A 57 9.32 -3.55 -6.92
N THR A 58 8.83 -2.36 -7.23
CA THR A 58 7.41 -2.00 -7.13
C THR A 58 6.83 -1.83 -8.52
N LYS A 59 5.69 -2.47 -8.78
CA LYS A 59 4.87 -2.24 -9.97
C LYS A 59 3.51 -1.71 -9.55
N LYS A 60 2.97 -0.73 -10.29
CA LYS A 60 1.64 -0.16 -10.05
C LYS A 60 0.90 0.04 -11.36
N ILE A 61 -0.39 -0.28 -11.36
CA ILE A 61 -1.26 -0.05 -12.52
C ILE A 61 -2.70 0.23 -12.06
N ALA A 62 -3.34 1.22 -12.69
CA ALA A 62 -4.79 1.39 -12.64
C ALA A 62 -5.39 0.66 -13.85
N ASN A 63 -6.38 -0.19 -13.62
CA ASN A 63 -6.94 -1.03 -14.67
C ASN A 63 -7.82 -0.19 -15.60
N MET A 64 -7.32 0.11 -16.81
CA MET A 64 -8.07 0.92 -17.78
C MET A 64 -9.33 0.23 -18.32
N ALA A 65 -9.42 -1.11 -18.25
CA ALA A 65 -10.62 -1.85 -18.61
C ALA A 65 -11.65 -1.91 -17.47
N GLN A 66 -11.21 -1.72 -16.22
CA GLN A 66 -12.03 -1.76 -15.01
C GLN A 66 -11.59 -0.60 -14.09
N PRO A 67 -12.06 0.64 -14.34
CA PRO A 67 -11.47 1.86 -13.75
C PRO A 67 -11.51 1.96 -12.22
N ASN A 68 -12.30 1.11 -11.58
CA ASN A 68 -12.41 1.01 -10.13
C ASN A 68 -11.32 0.13 -9.50
N ASP A 69 -10.59 -0.64 -10.30
CA ASP A 69 -9.54 -1.56 -9.86
C ASP A 69 -8.14 -0.94 -10.07
N TYR A 70 -7.29 -0.98 -9.05
CA TYR A 70 -5.85 -0.78 -9.21
C TYR A 70 -5.06 -1.83 -8.44
N HIS A 71 -3.86 -2.13 -8.94
CA HIS A 71 -3.01 -3.20 -8.42
C HIS A 71 -1.60 -2.70 -8.12
N LEU A 72 -1.04 -3.23 -7.05
CA LEU A 72 0.35 -3.06 -6.65
C LEU A 72 1.00 -4.43 -6.55
N GLN A 73 2.20 -4.56 -7.07
CA GLN A 73 3.10 -5.69 -6.80
C GLN A 73 4.36 -5.13 -6.15
N TYR A 74 4.74 -5.68 -5.00
CA TYR A 74 5.92 -5.29 -4.24
C TYR A 74 6.79 -6.52 -4.00
N THR A 75 7.93 -6.56 -4.67
CA THR A 75 8.91 -7.64 -4.56
C THR A 75 10.14 -7.14 -3.81
N PHE A 76 10.63 -7.93 -2.84
CA PHE A 76 11.88 -7.67 -2.14
C PHE A 76 12.84 -8.87 -2.27
N GLU A 77 14.14 -8.57 -2.31
CA GLU A 77 15.22 -9.54 -2.49
C GLU A 77 16.44 -9.13 -1.64
N PRO A 78 16.76 -9.87 -0.57
CA PRO A 78 18.00 -9.65 0.20
C PRO A 78 19.23 -9.97 -0.67
N LEU A 79 20.16 -9.03 -0.83
CA LEU A 79 21.29 -9.20 -1.76
C LEU A 79 22.53 -9.81 -1.10
N ASN A 80 22.80 -9.45 0.16
CA ASN A 80 24.01 -9.84 0.89
C ASN A 80 23.73 -10.33 2.32
N PHE A 81 22.48 -10.69 2.64
CA PHE A 81 22.09 -11.13 3.97
C PHE A 81 20.93 -12.12 3.93
N SER A 82 20.73 -12.85 5.02
CA SER A 82 19.51 -13.59 5.32
C SER A 82 19.04 -13.20 6.71
N ALA A 83 17.79 -12.74 6.84
CA ALA A 83 17.23 -12.26 8.10
C ALA A 83 15.70 -12.30 8.06
N PRO A 84 15.02 -12.26 9.23
CA PRO A 84 13.60 -11.97 9.26
C PRO A 84 13.31 -10.65 8.56
N ILE A 85 12.31 -10.61 7.71
CA ILE A 85 11.79 -9.40 7.09
C ILE A 85 10.33 -9.28 7.48
N THR A 86 9.95 -8.12 8.02
CA THR A 86 8.56 -7.79 8.30
C THR A 86 8.08 -6.78 7.28
N LEU A 87 6.99 -7.11 6.61
CA LEU A 87 6.29 -6.23 5.67
C LEU A 87 5.00 -5.73 6.32
N LYS A 88 4.69 -4.46 6.11
CA LYS A 88 3.45 -3.82 6.56
C LYS A 88 2.80 -3.11 5.40
N THR A 89 1.52 -3.38 5.16
CA THR A 89 0.68 -2.50 4.34
C THR A 89 -0.34 -1.79 5.20
N VAL A 90 -0.78 -0.61 4.77
CA VAL A 90 -1.75 0.20 5.53
C VAL A 90 -2.90 0.61 4.62
N THR A 91 -4.11 0.56 5.18
CA THR A 91 -5.31 1.26 4.73
C THR A 91 -5.45 2.51 5.59
N ASP A 92 -5.19 3.69 5.02
CA ASP A 92 -5.02 4.94 5.77
C ASP A 92 -6.09 5.99 5.42
N GLY A 93 -7.02 6.23 6.34
CA GLY A 93 -8.04 7.27 6.28
C GLY A 93 -7.63 8.61 6.89
N SER A 94 -6.42 8.73 7.45
CA SER A 94 -5.95 9.96 8.10
C SER A 94 -5.38 11.01 7.13
N VAL A 95 -5.43 10.73 5.82
CA VAL A 95 -4.83 11.57 4.79
C VAL A 95 -5.49 12.94 4.69
N TYR A 96 -4.67 13.97 4.50
CA TYR A 96 -5.08 15.36 4.40
C TYR A 96 -4.53 16.03 3.13
N ASN A 97 -5.29 16.96 2.55
CA ASN A 97 -4.87 17.68 1.34
C ASN A 97 -3.93 18.83 1.73
N TYR A 98 -2.62 18.57 1.83
CA TYR A 98 -1.63 19.61 2.19
C TYR A 98 -0.72 20.09 1.05
N ASN A 99 -0.93 19.55 -0.16
CA ASN A 99 0.01 19.69 -1.28
C ASN A 99 0.10 21.10 -1.88
N VAL A 100 -0.71 22.07 -1.41
CA VAL A 100 -0.65 23.45 -1.89
C VAL A 100 -0.75 24.43 -0.72
N ALA A 101 0.31 25.20 -0.49
CA ALA A 101 0.42 26.14 0.63
C ALA A 101 -0.74 27.14 0.73
N ARG A 102 -1.32 27.56 -0.41
CA ARG A 102 -2.45 28.50 -0.48
C ARG A 102 -3.81 27.92 -0.04
N TYR A 103 -3.95 26.60 0.06
CA TYR A 103 -5.19 25.93 0.47
C TYR A 103 -5.14 25.41 1.91
N ARG A 104 -4.06 25.67 2.65
CA ARG A 104 -3.92 25.23 4.06
C ARG A 104 -4.98 25.82 4.99
N ASN A 105 -5.59 26.95 4.62
CA ASN A 105 -6.67 27.61 5.37
C ASN A 105 -8.06 27.00 5.09
N LEU A 106 -8.19 26.11 4.09
CA LEU A 106 -9.40 25.33 3.86
C LEU A 106 -9.28 24.03 4.67
N THR A 107 -10.40 23.53 5.20
CA THR A 107 -10.45 22.34 6.07
C THR A 107 -9.56 21.22 5.51
N ALA A 108 -8.42 20.96 6.17
CA ALA A 108 -7.37 20.07 5.64
C ALA A 108 -7.87 18.62 5.48
N LYS A 109 -8.88 18.26 6.28
CA LYS A 109 -9.60 16.99 6.24
C LYS A 109 -10.97 17.19 5.61
N HIS A 110 -11.16 16.56 4.45
CA HIS A 110 -12.28 16.81 3.54
C HIS A 110 -13.30 15.66 3.50
N PHE A 111 -13.04 14.61 4.27
CA PHE A 111 -13.95 13.50 4.51
C PHE A 111 -13.81 13.02 5.97
N GLN A 112 -14.81 12.30 6.43
CA GLN A 112 -14.80 11.55 7.68
C GLN A 112 -14.80 10.04 7.39
N VAL A 113 -14.07 9.26 8.17
CA VAL A 113 -14.14 7.80 8.12
C VAL A 113 -15.46 7.35 8.73
N THR A 114 -16.28 6.64 7.97
CA THR A 114 -17.60 6.13 8.39
C THR A 114 -17.57 4.66 8.75
N ALA A 115 -16.65 3.89 8.16
CA ALA A 115 -16.42 2.50 8.52
C ALA A 115 -14.96 2.12 8.23
N LEU A 116 -14.42 1.22 9.05
CA LEU A 116 -13.08 0.70 8.92
C LEU A 116 -13.08 -0.73 9.46
N ASN A 117 -12.80 -1.71 8.60
CA ASN A 117 -12.90 -3.12 8.95
C ASN A 117 -11.75 -3.90 8.32
N ALA A 118 -11.30 -4.96 9.00
CA ALA A 118 -10.40 -5.94 8.44
C ALA A 118 -10.83 -7.36 8.77
N GLN A 119 -10.52 -8.25 7.84
CA GLN A 119 -10.71 -9.68 8.01
C GLN A 119 -9.62 -10.39 7.20
N GLU A 120 -8.72 -11.09 7.89
CA GLU A 120 -7.61 -11.83 7.29
C GLU A 120 -6.81 -10.93 6.33
N ASN A 121 -6.81 -11.26 5.04
CA ASN A 121 -6.10 -10.56 3.99
C ASN A 121 -6.88 -9.42 3.34
N LYS A 122 -8.08 -9.12 3.82
CA LYS A 122 -8.96 -8.08 3.29
C LYS A 122 -9.14 -6.92 4.28
N THR A 123 -9.10 -5.70 3.78
CA THR A 123 -9.49 -4.49 4.51
C THR A 123 -10.56 -3.73 3.74
N VAL A 124 -11.41 -3.00 4.46
CA VAL A 124 -12.42 -2.11 3.89
C VAL A 124 -12.38 -0.80 4.66
N ILE A 125 -12.27 0.31 3.94
CA ILE A 125 -12.48 1.65 4.48
C ILE A 125 -13.64 2.32 3.74
N GLU A 126 -14.52 2.95 4.49
CA GLU A 126 -15.57 3.82 3.98
C GLU A 126 -15.38 5.22 4.52
N VAL A 127 -15.54 6.20 3.64
CA VAL A 127 -15.49 7.61 4.00
C VAL A 127 -16.66 8.36 3.39
N CYS A 128 -17.04 9.47 4.02
CA CYS A 128 -18.02 10.42 3.47
C CYS A 128 -17.42 11.81 3.38
N THR A 129 -17.50 12.45 2.21
CA THR A 129 -17.00 13.81 1.99
C THR A 129 -17.85 14.82 2.75
N ASN A 130 -17.21 15.80 3.40
CA ASN A 130 -17.89 16.72 4.32
C ASN A 130 -18.87 17.70 3.64
N GLN A 131 -18.62 18.08 2.37
CA GLN A 131 -19.41 19.09 1.67
C GLN A 131 -20.43 18.48 0.70
N SER A 132 -20.01 17.47 -0.07
CA SER A 132 -20.84 16.87 -1.13
C SER A 132 -21.61 15.63 -0.70
N ASN A 133 -21.43 15.14 0.54
CA ASN A 133 -22.04 13.91 1.04
C ASN A 133 -21.84 12.69 0.12
N LEU A 134 -20.70 12.63 -0.58
CA LEU A 134 -20.30 11.50 -1.40
C LEU A 134 -19.64 10.46 -0.51
N SER A 135 -20.11 9.22 -0.61
CA SER A 135 -19.48 8.08 0.05
C SER A 135 -18.47 7.43 -0.89
N VAL A 136 -17.30 7.10 -0.37
CA VAL A 136 -16.28 6.33 -1.08
C VAL A 136 -15.95 5.11 -0.24
N ARG A 137 -15.95 3.93 -0.86
CA ARG A 137 -15.50 2.68 -0.25
C ARG A 137 -14.27 2.20 -0.99
N GLU A 138 -13.21 1.89 -0.27
CA GLU A 138 -12.05 1.19 -0.80
C GLU A 138 -11.94 -0.17 -0.12
N THR A 139 -11.92 -1.23 -0.92
CA THR A 139 -11.65 -2.59 -0.46
C THR A 139 -10.27 -2.99 -0.95
N ALA A 140 -9.37 -3.35 -0.03
CA ALA A 140 -8.07 -3.90 -0.38
C ALA A 140 -7.98 -5.38 -0.05
N LEU A 141 -7.27 -6.13 -0.88
CA LEU A 141 -6.94 -7.54 -0.69
C LEU A 141 -5.44 -7.72 -0.90
N ILE A 142 -4.77 -8.39 0.04
CA ILE A 142 -3.37 -8.77 -0.11
C ILE A 142 -3.19 -10.28 -0.32
N THR A 143 -2.22 -10.63 -1.15
CA THR A 143 -1.73 -12.00 -1.34
C THR A 143 -0.20 -11.96 -1.45
N GLY A 144 0.46 -13.11 -1.30
CA GLY A 144 1.90 -13.20 -1.51
C GLY A 144 2.39 -14.63 -1.59
N ASP A 145 3.63 -14.80 -2.04
CA ASP A 145 4.27 -16.11 -2.21
C ASP A 145 4.96 -16.63 -0.93
N PHE A 146 4.78 -15.95 0.20
CA PHE A 146 5.58 -16.16 1.41
C PHE A 146 4.79 -16.15 2.73
N PHE A 147 3.47 -16.00 2.65
CA PHE A 147 2.58 -16.05 3.80
C PHE A 147 1.21 -16.59 3.39
N GLU A 148 0.56 -17.28 4.32
CA GLU A 148 -0.86 -17.61 4.22
C GLU A 148 -1.68 -16.51 4.91
N LYS A 149 -2.97 -16.41 4.57
CA LYS A 149 -3.86 -15.36 5.08
C LYS A 149 -4.00 -15.39 6.61
N GLU A 150 -3.86 -16.55 7.24
CA GLU A 150 -3.91 -16.76 8.68
C GLU A 150 -2.68 -16.19 9.40
N ALA A 151 -1.56 -15.99 8.69
CA ALA A 151 -0.33 -15.44 9.24
C ALA A 151 -0.35 -13.90 9.32
N ILE A 152 -1.39 -13.26 8.79
CA ILE A 152 -1.52 -11.81 8.75
C ILE A 152 -1.95 -11.29 10.12
N MET A 153 -1.09 -10.48 10.74
CA MET A 153 -1.43 -9.74 11.94
C MET A 153 -2.10 -8.43 11.57
N ILE A 154 -3.29 -8.17 12.13
CA ILE A 154 -4.05 -6.94 11.94
C ILE A 154 -3.78 -6.01 13.13
N GLN A 155 -3.48 -4.75 12.84
CA GLN A 155 -3.34 -3.68 13.83
C GLN A 155 -4.33 -2.57 13.48
N GLU A 156 -5.25 -2.29 14.37
CA GLU A 156 -6.30 -1.27 14.17
C GLU A 156 -5.99 -0.02 14.98
N GLU A 157 -6.09 1.12 14.31
CA GLU A 157 -6.07 2.47 14.89
C GLU A 157 -7.35 3.20 14.48
N ALA A 158 -7.61 4.38 15.07
CA ALA A 158 -8.87 5.10 14.86
C ALA A 158 -9.23 5.34 13.37
N GLU A 159 -8.23 5.53 12.51
CA GLU A 159 -8.42 5.81 11.07
C GLU A 159 -7.50 4.99 10.17
N LYS A 160 -6.87 3.95 10.72
CA LYS A 160 -5.91 3.12 9.98
C LYS A 160 -6.07 1.66 10.33
N ILE A 161 -5.85 0.83 9.33
CA ILE A 161 -5.60 -0.60 9.55
C ILE A 161 -4.27 -0.92 8.92
N ALA A 162 -3.39 -1.55 9.70
CA ALA A 162 -2.18 -2.16 9.18
C ALA A 162 -2.34 -3.69 9.13
N GLN A 163 -1.90 -4.28 8.02
CA GLN A 163 -1.71 -5.73 7.89
C GLN A 163 -0.21 -6.00 7.85
N VAL A 164 0.25 -6.88 8.75
CA VAL A 164 1.67 -7.16 8.98
C VAL A 164 1.94 -8.65 8.77
N VAL A 165 2.96 -8.95 7.98
CA VAL A 165 3.45 -10.32 7.71
C VAL A 165 4.95 -10.37 7.87
N THR A 166 5.47 -11.52 8.32
CA THR A 166 6.91 -11.71 8.55
C THR A 166 7.36 -13.02 7.92
N VAL A 167 8.53 -13.00 7.28
CA VAL A 167 9.17 -14.19 6.70
C VAL A 167 10.65 -14.21 7.04
N MET A 168 11.21 -15.39 7.26
CA MET A 168 12.66 -15.58 7.26
C MET A 168 13.16 -15.50 5.81
N ALA A 169 13.68 -14.34 5.41
CA ALA A 169 14.11 -14.09 4.05
C ALA A 169 15.54 -14.59 3.82
N LEU A 170 15.75 -15.29 2.71
CA LEU A 170 17.04 -15.84 2.32
C LEU A 170 17.71 -14.98 1.27
N GLN A 171 19.03 -14.90 1.35
CA GLN A 171 19.87 -14.19 0.38
C GLN A 171 19.57 -14.68 -1.05
N GLY A 172 19.42 -13.74 -1.98
CA GLY A 172 19.15 -13.99 -3.40
C GLY A 172 17.76 -14.56 -3.70
N THR A 173 16.89 -14.70 -2.69
CA THR A 173 15.52 -15.18 -2.88
C THR A 173 14.57 -14.00 -2.99
N ARG A 174 13.66 -14.06 -3.97
CA ARG A 174 12.64 -13.04 -4.20
C ARG A 174 11.35 -13.41 -3.50
N TYR A 175 10.73 -12.43 -2.87
CA TYR A 175 9.45 -12.55 -2.17
C TYR A 175 8.52 -11.46 -2.67
N THR A 176 7.28 -11.80 -2.99
CA THR A 176 6.32 -10.88 -3.63
C THR A 176 5.03 -10.80 -2.84
N LEU A 177 4.62 -9.56 -2.53
CA LEU A 177 3.28 -9.22 -2.08
C LEU A 177 2.53 -8.53 -3.23
N GLU A 178 1.29 -8.93 -3.45
CA GLU A 178 0.35 -8.21 -4.30
C GLU A 178 -0.75 -7.59 -3.45
N LYS A 179 -1.15 -6.36 -3.82
CA LYS A 179 -2.29 -5.66 -3.23
C LYS A 179 -3.22 -5.20 -4.34
N GLN A 180 -4.41 -5.79 -4.37
CA GLN A 180 -5.51 -5.32 -5.21
C GLN A 180 -6.35 -4.33 -4.40
N VAL A 181 -6.77 -3.25 -5.02
CA VAL A 181 -7.69 -2.28 -4.41
C VAL A 181 -8.82 -1.98 -5.37
N PHE A 182 -10.04 -2.07 -4.85
CA PHE A 182 -11.27 -1.72 -5.55
C PHE A 182 -11.92 -0.51 -4.91
N VAL A 183 -12.23 0.49 -5.72
CA VAL A 183 -12.77 1.79 -5.31
C VAL A 183 -14.21 1.93 -5.81
N GLN A 184 -15.12 2.24 -4.90
CA GLN A 184 -16.53 2.49 -5.18
C GLN A 184 -16.90 3.89 -4.70
N ALA A 185 -17.75 4.59 -5.45
CA ALA A 185 -18.20 5.94 -5.12
C ALA A 185 -19.72 6.04 -5.29
N SER A 186 -20.41 6.71 -4.36
CA SER A 186 -21.87 6.75 -4.33
C SER A 186 -22.52 7.46 -5.52
N HIS A 187 -21.83 8.39 -6.18
CA HIS A 187 -22.34 9.06 -7.39
C HIS A 187 -22.26 8.17 -8.65
N ALA A 188 -21.55 7.05 -8.57
CA ALA A 188 -21.49 6.05 -9.62
C ALA A 188 -22.37 4.87 -9.20
N GLU A 189 -23.70 5.00 -9.37
CA GLU A 189 -24.67 3.99 -8.94
C GLU A 189 -24.31 2.57 -9.40
N GLN A 190 -23.73 2.45 -10.61
CA GLN A 190 -23.27 1.20 -11.18
C GLN A 190 -22.11 0.55 -10.40
N SER A 191 -21.22 1.30 -9.75
CA SER A 191 -20.11 0.72 -8.98
C SER A 191 -20.47 0.51 -7.51
N TRP A 192 -21.36 1.32 -6.93
CA TRP A 192 -21.72 1.23 -5.51
C TRP A 192 -22.37 -0.12 -5.12
N GLN A 193 -23.14 -0.70 -6.04
CA GLN A 193 -23.85 -1.97 -5.83
C GLN A 193 -23.03 -3.21 -6.20
N VAL A 194 -21.87 -3.05 -6.86
CA VAL A 194 -21.05 -4.19 -7.32
C VAL A 194 -20.21 -4.74 -6.16
N PRO A 195 -20.34 -6.03 -5.81
CA PRO A 195 -19.52 -6.62 -4.76
C PRO A 195 -18.06 -6.73 -5.24
N PHE A 196 -17.12 -6.48 -4.33
CA PHE A 196 -15.71 -6.76 -4.58
C PHE A 196 -15.51 -8.25 -4.84
N THR A 197 -15.00 -8.59 -6.02
CA THR A 197 -14.62 -9.95 -6.40
C THR A 197 -13.13 -9.95 -6.72
N PRO A 198 -12.31 -10.70 -5.96
CA PRO A 198 -10.88 -10.86 -6.24
C PRO A 198 -10.67 -11.34 -7.69
N LYS A 199 -9.63 -10.84 -8.36
CA LYS A 199 -9.27 -11.24 -9.73
C LYS A 199 -7.87 -11.81 -9.79
#